data_AF-A0A3B3DLQ6-F1
#
_entry.id   AF-A0A3B3DLQ6-F1
#
_cell.length_a   1.000
_cell.length_b   1.000
_cell.length_c   1.000
_cell.angle_alpha   90.00
_cell.angle_beta   90.00
_cell.angle_gamma   90.00
#
_symmetry.space_group_name_H-M   'P 1'
#
loop_
_entity.id
_entity.type
_entity.pdbx_description
1 polymer ?
#
loop_
_entity_poly.entity_id
_entity_poly.type
_entity_poly.pdbx_seq_one_letter_code
_entity_poly.pdbx_strand_id
1 'polypeptide(L)'
;MHVTWHEIKLKQPGAASEITWEVPRFDGWYNSLGNPRRGSVGSRLVRLVPAQYWDGVYQPVLEPLQPNPRRLSRLLAEGPSGLPSTRNQTVLFLFFGYHVAFEILDLRSSGCPPEFMNIPVPQGDPVFDPNATGKVQLPFRRGEWDEVSGQSPSNPRIQVNSVTAWIDGSSIYGPSSSWSDLLRSFSGGRLTSGSEWNMPKEGGGTNFMWSAPDPSTGEHGSQGLYEGAESRENMFTAAEGIIWFRYHNYVASKLHEEHPEWSDEELFQNARKTTVATFQNIALYEWLPGYLGNKTLPPYPGYQKFVDPGISPEFEAAAVRFSATMAPPGVYMRNRTCHFRNITNADGSTSPAIRLCNSFWKRQTAEDVDDLLMGMASQIAEREDNIVVEDLRGCLLPANSTPQFRGEFLMNYCHSAETMSY
;
A
#
# COMPACT_ATOMS: atom_id res chain seq x y z
N MET A 1 39.89 1.23 -19.23
CA MET A 1 39.58 -0.19 -19.48
C MET A 1 38.13 -0.27 -19.90
N HIS A 2 37.87 -0.52 -21.19
CA HIS A 2 36.52 -0.74 -21.71
C HIS A 2 36.09 -2.15 -21.34
N VAL A 3 35.02 -2.28 -20.56
CA VAL A 3 34.34 -3.56 -20.35
C VAL A 3 33.14 -3.57 -21.29
N THR A 4 33.30 -4.25 -22.42
CA THR A 4 32.19 -4.62 -23.32
C THR A 4 31.48 -5.82 -22.71
N TRP A 5 30.23 -5.64 -22.28
CA TRP A 5 29.35 -6.74 -21.94
C TRP A 5 28.89 -7.42 -23.23
N HIS A 6 29.38 -8.62 -23.50
CA HIS A 6 28.75 -9.53 -24.45
C HIS A 6 27.67 -10.30 -23.70
N GLU A 7 26.42 -9.87 -23.83
CA GLU A 7 25.30 -10.77 -23.58
C GLU A 7 25.35 -11.89 -24.61
N ILE A 8 25.52 -13.11 -24.14
CA ILE A 8 25.32 -14.31 -24.95
C ILE A 8 23.82 -14.41 -25.21
N LYS A 9 23.37 -13.81 -26.33
CA LYS A 9 22.06 -14.13 -26.91
C LYS A 9 22.14 -15.56 -27.45
N LEU A 10 21.69 -16.55 -26.67
CA LEU A 10 21.29 -17.84 -27.22
C LEU A 10 20.01 -17.64 -28.04
N LYS A 11 20.17 -17.15 -29.27
CA LYS A 11 19.11 -17.13 -30.28
C LYS A 11 18.86 -18.57 -30.71
N GLN A 12 17.69 -19.12 -30.38
CA GLN A 12 17.11 -20.15 -31.24
C GLN A 12 16.74 -19.50 -32.59
N PRO A 13 17.08 -20.11 -33.74
CA PRO A 13 16.73 -19.58 -35.04
C PRO A 13 15.27 -19.91 -35.34
N GLY A 14 14.37 -18.92 -35.38
CA GLY A 14 13.02 -19.15 -35.91
C GLY A 14 11.92 -18.12 -35.61
N ALA A 15 11.99 -17.36 -34.52
CA ALA A 15 10.99 -16.33 -34.22
C ALA A 15 11.70 -15.03 -33.85
N ALA A 16 11.41 -13.95 -34.58
CA ALA A 16 11.67 -12.61 -34.06
C ALA A 16 10.73 -12.44 -32.86
N SER A 17 11.28 -12.12 -31.68
CA SER A 17 10.41 -11.76 -30.55
C SER A 17 9.73 -10.45 -30.88
N GLU A 18 8.41 -10.39 -30.67
CA GLU A 18 7.60 -9.19 -30.89
C GLU A 18 7.80 -8.14 -29.78
N ILE A 19 8.59 -8.47 -28.75
CA ILE A 19 9.05 -7.51 -27.75
C ILE A 19 10.19 -6.66 -28.34
N THR A 20 9.83 -5.46 -28.79
CA THR A 20 10.75 -4.50 -29.43
C THR A 20 11.38 -3.48 -28.48
N TRP A 21 11.05 -3.55 -27.18
CA TRP A 21 11.56 -2.66 -26.13
C TRP A 21 12.24 -3.44 -25.01
N GLU A 22 13.02 -2.74 -24.17
CA GLU A 22 13.58 -3.33 -22.95
C GLU A 22 12.47 -3.51 -21.92
N VAL A 23 12.21 -4.76 -21.52
CA VAL A 23 11.20 -5.07 -20.52
C VAL A 23 11.61 -4.46 -19.17
N PRO A 24 10.78 -3.58 -18.57
CA PRO A 24 11.08 -3.03 -17.25
C PRO A 24 11.18 -4.15 -16.21
N ARG A 25 12.22 -4.14 -15.39
CA ARG A 25 12.39 -5.12 -14.33
C ARG A 25 11.33 -4.93 -13.24
N PHE A 26 11.02 -6.01 -12.52
CA PHE A 26 10.05 -5.99 -11.41
C PHE A 26 10.64 -5.45 -10.10
N ASP A 27 11.96 -5.45 -9.98
CA ASP A 27 12.70 -5.05 -8.77
C ASP A 27 13.14 -3.58 -8.79
N GLY A 28 12.79 -2.84 -9.85
CA GLY A 28 13.16 -1.44 -10.06
C GLY A 28 14.65 -1.18 -10.34
N TRP A 29 15.47 -2.23 -10.46
CA TRP A 29 16.90 -2.08 -10.76
C TRP A 29 17.14 -1.63 -12.20
N TYR A 30 18.28 -0.97 -12.42
CA TYR A 30 18.76 -0.53 -13.74
C TYR A 30 17.87 0.50 -14.46
N ASN A 31 16.83 1.03 -13.82
CA ASN A 31 16.02 2.13 -14.38
C ASN A 31 16.86 3.41 -14.56
N SER A 32 17.73 3.73 -13.59
CA SER A 32 18.70 4.82 -13.72
C SER A 32 20.06 4.32 -14.19
N LEU A 33 20.52 4.83 -15.34
CA LEU A 33 21.81 4.47 -15.94
C LEU A 33 23.02 4.82 -15.05
N GLY A 34 22.95 5.95 -14.33
CA GLY A 34 24.04 6.43 -13.49
C GLY A 34 24.09 5.78 -12.11
N ASN A 35 22.96 5.28 -11.61
CA ASN A 35 22.88 4.60 -10.33
C ASN A 35 21.80 3.49 -10.38
N PRO A 36 22.21 2.25 -10.71
CA PRO A 36 21.27 1.13 -10.87
C PRO A 36 20.39 0.79 -9.67
N ARG A 37 20.75 1.26 -8.45
CA ARG A 37 20.01 1.02 -7.20
C ARG A 37 18.92 2.06 -6.92
N ARG A 38 18.80 3.12 -7.72
CA ARG A 38 17.81 4.18 -7.47
C ARG A 38 16.40 3.65 -7.68
N GLY A 39 15.56 3.81 -6.65
CA GLY A 39 14.17 3.39 -6.67
C GLY A 39 13.95 1.88 -6.76
N SER A 40 15.01 1.08 -6.60
CA SER A 40 14.85 -0.37 -6.52
C SER A 40 14.28 -0.79 -5.17
N VAL A 41 13.79 -2.02 -5.11
CA VAL A 41 13.45 -2.67 -3.83
C VAL A 41 14.67 -2.68 -2.90
N GLY A 42 14.44 -2.38 -1.62
CA GLY A 42 15.47 -2.25 -0.59
C GLY A 42 16.32 -0.97 -0.72
N SER A 43 15.97 -0.05 -1.63
CA SER A 43 16.67 1.23 -1.74
C SER A 43 16.37 2.13 -0.54
N ARG A 44 17.33 3.00 -0.23
CA ARG A 44 17.21 3.98 0.85
C ARG A 44 16.12 4.99 0.53
N LEU A 45 15.35 5.38 1.54
CA LEU A 45 14.57 6.61 1.45
C LEU A 45 15.50 7.82 1.31
N VAL A 46 15.11 8.79 0.48
CA VAL A 46 15.81 10.08 0.39
C VAL A 46 15.35 10.97 1.54
N ARG A 47 16.10 12.02 1.88
CA ARG A 47 15.69 12.93 2.95
C ARG A 47 15.70 14.36 2.45
N LEU A 48 14.65 15.12 2.77
CA LEU A 48 14.61 16.55 2.48
C LEU A 48 15.40 17.32 3.55
N VAL A 49 15.37 16.83 4.79
CA VAL A 49 16.16 17.36 5.90
C VAL A 49 17.03 16.28 6.57
N PRO A 50 18.19 16.62 7.15
CA PRO A 50 18.98 15.65 7.92
C PRO A 50 18.15 14.96 9.00
N ALA A 51 18.44 13.68 9.25
CA ALA A 51 17.74 12.91 10.28
C ALA A 51 17.96 13.53 11.67
N GLN A 52 16.88 13.74 12.42
CA GLN A 52 16.97 14.13 13.81
C GLN A 52 16.71 12.91 14.69
N TYR A 53 17.74 12.50 15.41
CA TYR A 53 17.67 11.48 16.45
C TYR A 53 18.19 12.08 17.74
N TRP A 54 17.74 11.57 18.88
CA TRP A 54 18.16 12.04 20.20
C TRP A 54 19.69 11.98 20.38
N ASP A 55 20.30 10.90 19.91
CA ASP A 55 21.75 10.68 19.92
C ASP A 55 22.44 11.17 18.63
N GLY A 56 21.69 11.77 17.70
CA GLY A 56 22.16 12.14 16.37
C GLY A 56 22.42 10.97 15.42
N VAL A 57 22.05 9.73 15.78
CA VAL A 57 22.35 8.54 14.97
C VAL A 57 21.13 7.68 14.72
N TYR A 58 20.46 7.15 15.75
CA TYR A 58 19.36 6.20 15.56
C TYR A 58 18.33 6.15 16.70
N GLN A 59 18.60 6.75 17.86
CA GLN A 59 17.68 6.75 18.99
C GLN A 59 16.55 7.74 18.74
N PRO A 60 15.29 7.30 18.69
CA PRO A 60 14.16 8.21 18.44
C PRO A 60 14.01 9.24 19.56
N VAL A 61 13.50 10.42 19.22
CA VAL A 61 13.16 11.44 20.21
C VAL A 61 11.81 11.08 20.83
N LEU A 62 11.78 10.88 22.15
CA LEU A 62 10.60 10.47 22.90
C LEU A 62 10.25 11.47 24.00
N GLU A 63 9.27 11.14 24.84
CA GLU A 63 8.98 11.89 26.06
C GLU A 63 10.23 12.03 26.96
N PRO A 64 10.44 13.18 27.62
CA PRO A 64 9.55 14.35 27.70
C PRO A 64 9.75 15.40 26.59
N LEU A 65 10.68 15.19 25.65
CA LEU A 65 11.01 16.18 24.62
C LEU A 65 9.94 16.28 23.54
N GLN A 66 9.34 15.14 23.20
CA GLN A 66 8.16 15.05 22.34
C GLN A 66 6.95 14.59 23.17
N PRO A 67 5.73 15.03 22.86
CA PRO A 67 4.54 14.60 23.58
C PRO A 67 4.24 13.12 23.35
N ASN A 68 3.56 12.50 24.31
CA ASN A 68 3.04 11.15 24.17
C ASN A 68 2.22 10.96 22.88
N PRO A 69 2.54 9.98 22.00
CA PRO A 69 1.85 9.79 20.73
C PRO A 69 0.34 9.55 20.86
N ARG A 70 -0.08 8.77 21.86
CA ARG A 70 -1.51 8.48 22.08
C ARG A 70 -2.25 9.72 22.58
N ARG A 71 -1.65 10.50 23.47
CA ARG A 71 -2.21 11.77 23.93
C ARG A 71 -2.38 12.75 22.77
N LEU A 72 -1.39 12.85 21.89
CA LEU A 72 -1.43 13.73 20.73
C LEU A 72 -2.50 13.29 19.72
N SER A 73 -2.57 11.98 19.42
CA SER A 73 -3.63 11.40 18.58
C SER A 73 -5.03 11.72 19.10
N ARG A 74 -5.27 11.63 20.42
CA ARG A 74 -6.57 12.01 20.99
C ARG A 74 -6.82 13.51 20.93
N LEU A 75 -5.84 14.32 21.28
CA LEU A 75 -6.02 15.77 21.30
C LEU A 75 -6.28 16.34 19.90
N LEU A 76 -5.61 15.81 18.88
CA LEU A 76 -5.67 16.35 17.52
C LEU A 76 -6.69 15.67 16.62
N ALA A 77 -6.94 14.36 16.78
CA ALA A 77 -7.76 13.62 15.82
C ALA A 77 -9.08 13.08 16.36
N GLU A 78 -9.38 13.29 17.64
CA GLU A 78 -10.69 12.97 18.19
C GLU A 78 -11.72 14.00 17.76
N GLY A 79 -12.82 13.54 17.15
CA GLY A 79 -13.89 14.38 16.66
C GLY A 79 -15.06 13.55 16.13
N PRO A 80 -16.18 14.19 15.76
CA PRO A 80 -17.32 13.50 15.18
C PRO A 80 -17.01 13.00 13.76
N SER A 81 -17.28 11.72 13.50
CA SER A 81 -17.30 11.15 12.14
C SER A 81 -18.57 11.54 11.37
N GLY A 82 -18.59 11.32 10.06
CA GLY A 82 -19.72 11.61 9.18
C GLY A 82 -19.67 13.02 8.57
N LEU A 83 -18.52 13.68 8.63
CA LEU A 83 -18.33 14.99 8.01
C LEU A 83 -17.93 14.77 6.55
N PRO A 84 -18.70 15.24 5.56
CA PRO A 84 -18.35 14.99 4.16
C PRO A 84 -17.11 15.81 3.74
N SER A 85 -16.34 15.22 2.82
CA SER A 85 -15.28 15.89 2.04
C SER A 85 -15.76 17.27 1.54
N THR A 86 -14.90 18.27 1.73
CA THR A 86 -15.16 19.65 1.24
C THR A 86 -15.11 19.76 -0.27
N ARG A 87 -14.53 18.75 -0.93
CA ARG A 87 -14.31 18.68 -2.38
C ARG A 87 -15.16 17.58 -3.04
N ASN A 88 -16.07 16.96 -2.29
CA ASN A 88 -16.85 15.80 -2.73
C ASN A 88 -15.96 14.66 -3.26
N GLN A 89 -14.78 14.45 -2.64
CA GLN A 89 -13.96 13.29 -2.95
C GLN A 89 -14.72 12.02 -2.59
N THR A 90 -14.59 10.99 -3.44
CA THR A 90 -15.28 9.73 -3.23
C THR A 90 -14.44 8.78 -2.36
N VAL A 91 -15.07 7.76 -1.82
CA VAL A 91 -14.34 6.70 -1.10
C VAL A 91 -13.45 5.90 -2.06
N LEU A 92 -13.83 5.76 -3.33
CA LEU A 92 -12.97 5.16 -4.35
C LEU A 92 -11.71 6.00 -4.58
N PHE A 93 -11.85 7.33 -4.61
CA PHE A 93 -10.71 8.25 -4.72
C PHE A 93 -9.69 8.05 -3.57
N LEU A 94 -10.19 7.81 -2.35
CA LEU A 94 -9.35 7.48 -1.21
C LEU A 94 -8.60 6.15 -1.40
N PHE A 95 -9.32 5.06 -1.69
CA PHE A 95 -8.68 3.73 -1.75
C PHE A 95 -7.78 3.55 -2.97
N PHE A 96 -8.07 4.22 -4.10
CA PHE A 96 -7.10 4.36 -5.18
C PHE A 96 -5.85 5.13 -4.73
N GLY A 97 -5.99 6.15 -3.88
CA GLY A 97 -4.85 6.85 -3.28
C GLY A 97 -4.00 5.97 -2.36
N TYR A 98 -4.62 5.06 -1.59
CA TYR A 98 -3.89 4.04 -0.84
C TYR A 98 -3.13 3.09 -1.78
N HIS A 99 -3.73 2.68 -2.90
CA HIS A 99 -3.04 1.88 -3.92
C HIS A 99 -1.82 2.61 -4.49
N VAL A 100 -1.96 3.87 -4.89
CA VAL A 100 -0.83 4.69 -5.37
C VAL A 100 0.26 4.83 -4.30
N ALA A 101 -0.09 4.91 -3.01
CA ALA A 101 0.89 4.97 -1.94
C ALA A 101 1.64 3.64 -1.75
N PHE A 102 0.93 2.52 -1.74
CA PHE A 102 1.53 1.18 -1.60
C PHE A 102 2.34 0.74 -2.83
N GLU A 103 2.05 1.31 -3.99
CA GLU A 103 2.82 1.13 -5.22
C GLU A 103 4.26 1.65 -5.10
N ILE A 104 4.45 2.77 -4.39
CA ILE A 104 5.75 3.46 -4.32
C ILE A 104 6.45 3.32 -2.96
N LEU A 105 5.75 2.86 -1.92
CA LEU A 105 6.28 2.84 -0.56
C LEU A 105 5.71 1.71 0.31
N ASP A 106 6.60 0.95 0.93
CA ASP A 106 6.26 -0.01 1.99
C ASP A 106 7.35 -0.02 3.07
N LEU A 107 6.99 0.40 4.28
CA LEU A 107 7.88 0.45 5.45
C LEU A 107 7.45 -0.52 6.56
N ARG A 108 6.53 -1.45 6.26
CA ARG A 108 5.93 -2.37 7.25
C ARG A 108 6.84 -3.54 7.59
N SER A 109 7.86 -3.80 6.76
CA SER A 109 8.88 -4.81 7.06
C SER A 109 9.59 -4.45 8.35
N SER A 110 9.67 -5.42 9.26
CA SER A 110 10.29 -5.20 10.56
C SER A 110 11.79 -5.33 10.48
N GLY A 111 12.52 -4.40 11.11
CA GLY A 111 13.97 -4.45 11.17
C GLY A 111 14.54 -5.59 12.02
N CYS A 112 15.80 -5.91 11.74
CA CYS A 112 16.62 -6.89 12.44
C CYS A 112 17.94 -6.25 12.91
N PRO A 113 18.31 -6.31 14.21
CA PRO A 113 17.60 -6.97 15.32
C PRO A 113 16.24 -6.31 15.64
N PRO A 114 15.32 -7.05 16.30
CA PRO A 114 14.03 -6.48 16.67
C PRO A 114 14.20 -5.34 17.69
N GLU A 115 13.86 -4.13 17.27
CA GLU A 115 13.84 -2.94 18.12
C GLU A 115 12.40 -2.48 18.35
N PHE A 116 12.07 -2.14 19.61
CA PHE A 116 10.74 -1.71 20.01
C PHE A 116 10.77 -0.26 20.50
N MET A 117 9.78 0.52 20.06
CA MET A 117 9.49 1.87 20.51
C MET A 117 8.07 1.90 21.07
N ASN A 118 7.87 1.23 22.20
CA ASN A 118 6.55 1.07 22.81
C ASN A 118 5.88 2.43 23.07
N ILE A 119 4.58 2.51 22.78
CA ILE A 119 3.76 3.69 23.04
C ILE A 119 3.13 3.55 24.43
N PRO A 120 3.53 4.37 25.42
CA PRO A 120 2.87 4.36 26.72
C PRO A 120 1.45 4.90 26.57
N VAL A 121 0.46 4.14 27.04
CA VAL A 121 -0.94 4.57 27.02
C VAL A 121 -1.21 5.46 28.23
N PRO A 122 -1.77 6.67 28.06
CA PRO A 122 -2.17 7.50 29.17
C PRO A 122 -3.15 6.78 30.10
N GLN A 123 -2.97 6.94 31.42
CA GLN A 123 -3.85 6.33 32.41
C GLN A 123 -5.31 6.73 32.16
N GLY A 124 -6.20 5.74 32.13
CA GLY A 124 -7.63 5.98 31.89
C GLY A 124 -7.97 6.29 30.43
N ASP A 125 -7.12 5.86 29.48
CA ASP A 125 -7.50 5.88 28.07
C ASP A 125 -8.77 5.04 27.85
N PRO A 126 -9.85 5.60 27.30
CA PRO A 126 -11.15 4.94 27.25
C PRO A 126 -11.15 3.69 26.35
N VAL A 127 -10.18 3.57 25.44
CA VAL A 127 -10.08 2.45 24.50
C VAL A 127 -9.08 1.42 25.02
N PHE A 128 -7.87 1.86 25.37
CA PHE A 128 -6.75 0.94 25.66
C PHE A 128 -6.49 0.70 27.14
N ASP A 129 -6.90 1.61 28.03
CA ASP A 129 -6.76 1.45 29.49
C ASP A 129 -8.06 1.86 30.23
N PRO A 130 -9.21 1.23 29.92
CA PRO A 130 -10.51 1.62 30.49
C PRO A 130 -10.57 1.43 32.01
N ASN A 131 -9.74 0.54 32.55
CA ASN A 131 -9.62 0.28 33.99
C ASN A 131 -8.61 1.20 34.70
N ALA A 132 -8.06 2.20 34.00
CA ALA A 132 -7.11 3.18 34.52
C ALA A 132 -5.91 2.57 35.27
N THR A 133 -5.38 1.46 34.76
CA THR A 133 -4.24 0.75 35.35
C THR A 133 -2.94 1.54 35.27
N GLY A 134 -2.81 2.43 34.27
CA GLY A 134 -1.61 3.22 34.01
C GLY A 134 -0.40 2.39 33.56
N LYS A 135 -0.60 1.11 33.20
CA LYS A 135 0.47 0.17 32.85
C LYS A 135 0.44 -0.30 31.40
N VAL A 136 -0.59 0.08 30.64
CA VAL A 136 -0.77 -0.39 29.28
C VAL A 136 0.27 0.25 28.36
N GLN A 137 0.93 -0.57 27.54
CA GLN A 137 1.82 -0.13 26.48
C GLN A 137 1.42 -0.80 25.17
N LEU A 138 1.39 -0.03 24.08
CA LEU A 138 1.21 -0.58 22.75
C LEU A 138 2.60 -0.85 22.15
N PRO A 139 3.03 -2.11 21.97
CA PRO A 139 4.29 -2.41 21.31
C PRO A 139 4.29 -1.96 19.85
N PHE A 140 5.24 -1.10 19.51
CA PHE A 140 5.53 -0.70 18.14
C PHE A 140 6.92 -1.19 17.81
N ARG A 141 7.06 -1.95 16.71
CA ARG A 141 8.34 -2.44 16.23
C ARG A 141 8.88 -1.54 15.13
N ARG A 142 10.16 -1.22 15.21
CA ARG A 142 10.86 -0.36 14.24
C ARG A 142 11.01 -1.06 12.89
N GLY A 143 10.88 -0.27 11.82
CA GLY A 143 10.98 -0.74 10.44
C GLY A 143 12.42 -1.15 10.05
N GLU A 144 12.56 -1.75 8.87
CA GLU A 144 13.89 -2.04 8.28
C GLU A 144 14.68 -0.76 7.99
N TRP A 145 16.01 -0.87 8.06
CA TRP A 145 16.93 0.21 7.77
C TRP A 145 18.14 -0.31 6.99
N ASP A 146 18.87 0.61 6.37
CA ASP A 146 20.08 0.29 5.63
C ASP A 146 21.22 -0.07 6.60
N GLU A 147 21.76 -1.27 6.46
CA GLU A 147 22.76 -1.85 7.37
C GLU A 147 24.05 -1.02 7.48
N VAL A 148 24.40 -0.27 6.43
CA VAL A 148 25.60 0.59 6.46
C VAL A 148 25.33 1.98 7.05
N SER A 149 24.09 2.27 7.43
CA SER A 149 23.64 3.50 8.10
C SER A 149 23.42 3.28 9.61
N GLY A 150 23.25 4.36 10.37
CA GLY A 150 22.86 4.28 11.79
C GLY A 150 23.98 3.85 12.74
N GLN A 151 25.25 3.98 12.32
CA GLN A 151 26.43 3.63 13.13
C GLN A 151 27.26 4.85 13.55
N SER A 152 27.02 6.03 12.94
CA SER A 152 27.76 7.25 13.25
C SER A 152 26.93 8.51 12.97
N PRO A 153 27.22 9.65 13.63
CA PRO A 153 26.47 10.89 13.43
C PRO A 153 26.55 11.44 11.99
N SER A 154 27.59 11.10 11.24
CA SER A 154 27.74 11.53 9.84
C SER A 154 26.91 10.68 8.87
N ASN A 155 26.45 9.51 9.30
CA ASN A 155 25.55 8.63 8.52
C ASN A 155 24.49 8.04 9.46
N PRO A 156 23.52 8.86 9.91
CA PRO A 156 22.45 8.42 10.80
C PRO A 156 21.58 7.35 10.12
N ARG A 157 20.66 6.74 10.87
CA ARG A 157 19.81 5.65 10.37
C ARG A 157 18.94 6.12 9.20
N ILE A 158 18.93 5.32 8.14
CA ILE A 158 18.11 5.55 6.95
C ILE A 158 17.23 4.32 6.74
N GLN A 159 15.91 4.54 6.71
CA GLN A 159 14.92 3.50 6.42
C GLN A 159 15.05 3.04 4.96
N VAL A 160 14.71 1.78 4.71
CA VAL A 160 14.69 1.19 3.37
C VAL A 160 13.25 0.99 2.91
N ASN A 161 13.03 1.14 1.62
CA ASN A 161 11.74 0.87 1.00
C ASN A 161 11.66 -0.60 0.58
N SER A 162 10.63 -1.33 1.04
CA SER A 162 10.45 -2.76 0.71
C SER A 162 9.79 -3.00 -0.65
N VAL A 163 9.40 -1.94 -1.36
CA VAL A 163 8.90 -1.97 -2.74
C VAL A 163 9.72 -1.04 -3.64
N THR A 164 9.41 -1.00 -4.92
CA THR A 164 10.02 -0.04 -5.85
C THR A 164 9.54 1.37 -5.51
N ALA A 165 10.37 2.40 -5.76
CA ALA A 165 9.92 3.81 -5.67
C ALA A 165 9.24 4.28 -6.96
N TRP A 166 9.11 3.40 -7.94
CA TRP A 166 8.56 3.67 -9.25
C TRP A 166 7.06 3.38 -9.25
N ILE A 167 6.32 4.08 -10.10
CA ILE A 167 4.95 3.71 -10.43
C ILE A 167 5.03 2.72 -11.61
N ASP A 168 5.46 1.49 -11.38
CA ASP A 168 5.77 0.45 -12.39
C ASP A 168 4.87 -0.80 -12.34
N GLY A 169 3.77 -0.70 -11.59
CA GLY A 169 2.79 -1.75 -11.30
C GLY A 169 3.28 -2.78 -10.27
N SER A 170 4.23 -2.44 -9.39
CA SER A 170 4.75 -3.39 -8.40
C SER A 170 3.68 -3.88 -7.41
N SER A 171 2.65 -3.08 -7.15
CA SER A 171 1.45 -3.44 -6.38
C SER A 171 0.55 -4.48 -7.08
N ILE A 172 0.65 -4.59 -8.41
CA ILE A 172 -0.14 -5.52 -9.24
C ILE A 172 0.68 -6.78 -9.55
N TYR A 173 1.93 -6.60 -9.96
CA TYR A 173 2.81 -7.68 -10.48
C TYR A 173 3.84 -8.18 -9.47
N GLY A 174 3.98 -7.51 -8.33
CA GLY A 174 4.98 -7.82 -7.32
C GLY A 174 6.34 -7.17 -7.56
N PRO A 175 7.15 -7.00 -6.48
CA PRO A 175 8.43 -6.32 -6.52
C PRO A 175 9.61 -7.22 -6.93
N SER A 176 9.37 -8.42 -7.47
CA SER A 176 10.43 -9.33 -7.93
C SER A 176 9.93 -10.26 -9.03
N SER A 177 10.85 -10.78 -9.84
CA SER A 177 10.49 -11.74 -10.90
C SER A 177 9.84 -13.00 -10.33
N SER A 178 10.36 -13.54 -9.23
CA SER A 178 9.76 -14.70 -8.54
C SER A 178 8.35 -14.44 -8.03
N TRP A 179 8.06 -13.20 -7.62
CA TRP A 179 6.71 -12.81 -7.20
C TRP A 179 5.78 -12.72 -8.41
N SER A 180 6.24 -12.08 -9.49
CA SER A 180 5.46 -12.02 -10.73
C SER A 180 5.17 -13.41 -11.29
N ASP A 181 6.15 -14.32 -11.27
CA ASP A 181 5.98 -15.69 -11.75
C ASP A 181 4.93 -16.45 -10.92
N LEU A 182 4.88 -16.22 -9.61
CA LEU A 182 3.86 -16.82 -8.74
C LEU A 182 2.44 -16.32 -9.09
N LEU A 183 2.32 -15.04 -9.44
CA LEU A 183 1.03 -14.43 -9.80
C LEU A 183 0.57 -14.77 -11.23
N ARG A 184 1.43 -15.34 -12.07
CA ARG A 184 1.14 -15.64 -13.48
C ARG A 184 0.60 -17.05 -13.67
N SER A 185 -0.33 -17.18 -14.62
CA SER A 185 -0.84 -18.49 -15.03
C SER A 185 0.05 -19.17 -16.07
N PHE A 186 0.95 -18.41 -16.70
CA PHE A 186 1.73 -18.79 -17.87
C PHE A 186 0.87 -19.31 -19.04
N SER A 187 -0.37 -18.82 -19.12
CA SER A 187 -1.29 -19.13 -20.21
C SER A 187 -2.07 -17.88 -20.64
N GLY A 188 -2.01 -17.57 -21.94
CA GLY A 188 -2.72 -16.45 -22.56
C GLY A 188 -2.27 -15.07 -22.06
N GLY A 189 -1.07 -14.97 -21.49
CA GLY A 189 -0.51 -13.75 -20.91
C GLY A 189 -1.24 -13.25 -19.67
N ARG A 190 -1.90 -14.14 -18.92
CA ARG A 190 -2.80 -13.78 -17.81
C ARG A 190 -2.16 -13.96 -16.43
N LEU A 191 -2.69 -13.22 -15.47
CA LEU A 191 -2.53 -13.49 -14.05
C LEU A 191 -3.43 -14.68 -13.63
N THR A 192 -2.98 -15.45 -12.64
CA THR A 192 -3.64 -16.65 -12.16
C THR A 192 -4.95 -16.32 -11.47
N SER A 193 -6.06 -16.78 -12.04
CA SER A 193 -7.37 -16.75 -11.40
C SER A 193 -7.53 -17.88 -10.39
N GLY A 194 -8.38 -17.65 -9.37
CA GLY A 194 -8.77 -18.65 -8.39
C GLY A 194 -9.85 -19.62 -8.89
N SER A 195 -10.69 -20.09 -7.97
CA SER A 195 -11.89 -20.87 -8.30
C SER A 195 -12.84 -20.11 -9.24
N GLU A 196 -12.92 -18.80 -9.06
CA GLU A 196 -13.66 -17.88 -9.94
C GLU A 196 -12.71 -17.20 -10.92
N TRP A 197 -13.12 -17.15 -12.19
CA TRP A 197 -12.28 -16.64 -13.29
C TRP A 197 -11.91 -15.15 -13.14
N ASN A 198 -12.78 -14.37 -12.51
CA ASN A 198 -12.64 -12.92 -12.30
C ASN A 198 -11.97 -12.57 -10.97
N MET A 199 -11.43 -13.55 -10.25
CA MET A 199 -10.82 -13.35 -8.94
C MET A 199 -9.40 -13.88 -8.93
N PRO A 200 -8.46 -13.22 -8.23
CA PRO A 200 -7.13 -13.77 -8.06
C PRO A 200 -7.19 -15.11 -7.32
N LYS A 201 -6.13 -15.91 -7.46
CA LYS A 201 -5.97 -17.14 -6.70
C LYS A 201 -5.90 -16.85 -5.20
N GLU A 202 -6.53 -17.68 -4.36
CA GLU A 202 -6.41 -17.57 -2.90
C GLU A 202 -5.09 -18.17 -2.39
N GLY A 203 -4.63 -17.64 -1.25
CA GLY A 203 -3.37 -18.05 -0.62
C GLY A 203 -3.33 -19.51 -0.18
N GLY A 204 -2.50 -20.30 -0.84
CA GLY A 204 -2.33 -21.75 -0.59
C GLY A 204 -1.33 -22.14 0.51
N GLY A 205 -1.00 -21.26 1.46
CA GLY A 205 -0.03 -21.54 2.53
C GLY A 205 1.45 -21.42 2.12
N THR A 206 1.74 -20.79 0.98
CA THR A 206 3.11 -20.42 0.58
C THR A 206 3.53 -19.14 1.33
N ASN A 207 4.76 -19.13 1.87
CA ASN A 207 5.32 -18.14 2.81
C ASN A 207 5.40 -16.67 2.36
N PHE A 208 4.77 -16.30 1.24
CA PHE A 208 4.85 -14.94 0.69
C PHE A 208 3.68 -14.05 1.11
N MET A 209 2.59 -14.62 1.62
CA MET A 209 1.43 -13.84 2.05
C MET A 209 1.51 -13.45 3.52
N TRP A 210 1.48 -12.14 3.76
CA TRP A 210 1.26 -11.60 5.09
C TRP A 210 -0.15 -12.00 5.56
N SER A 211 -0.25 -12.77 6.65
CA SER A 211 -1.50 -13.32 7.16
C SER A 211 -1.76 -12.80 8.58
N ALA A 212 -1.96 -11.48 8.69
CA ALA A 212 -2.35 -10.88 9.98
C ALA A 212 -3.70 -11.47 10.43
N PRO A 213 -3.90 -11.71 11.73
CA PRO A 213 -5.18 -12.23 12.22
C PRO A 213 -6.30 -11.19 12.05
N ASP A 214 -7.53 -11.67 11.81
CA ASP A 214 -8.73 -10.83 11.73
C ASP A 214 -8.95 -10.19 13.12
N PRO A 215 -8.96 -8.86 13.24
CA PRO A 215 -9.20 -8.20 14.52
C PRO A 215 -10.56 -8.54 15.16
N SER A 216 -11.55 -8.88 14.34
CA SER A 216 -12.95 -9.09 14.73
C SER A 216 -13.20 -10.54 15.13
N THR A 217 -12.68 -11.50 14.35
CA THR A 217 -12.94 -12.93 14.54
C THR A 217 -11.77 -13.70 15.16
N GLY A 218 -10.55 -13.15 15.11
CA GLY A 218 -9.33 -13.85 15.51
C GLY A 218 -8.87 -14.93 14.53
N GLU A 219 -9.51 -15.06 13.37
CA GLU A 219 -9.11 -15.98 12.31
C GLU A 219 -7.71 -15.67 11.81
N HIS A 220 -6.95 -16.70 11.49
CA HIS A 220 -5.55 -16.61 11.06
C HIS A 220 -5.29 -17.60 9.90
N GLY A 221 -4.16 -17.43 9.23
CA GLY A 221 -3.82 -18.18 8.03
C GLY A 221 -4.17 -17.44 6.74
N SER A 222 -3.78 -18.03 5.61
CA SER A 222 -3.88 -17.43 4.26
C SER A 222 -5.15 -17.79 3.50
N GLN A 223 -5.97 -18.71 4.03
CA GLN A 223 -7.23 -19.12 3.39
C GLN A 223 -8.21 -17.94 3.35
N GLY A 224 -8.85 -17.71 2.20
CA GLY A 224 -9.74 -16.56 2.01
C GLY A 224 -9.05 -15.19 1.87
N LEU A 225 -7.71 -15.16 1.78
CA LEU A 225 -6.95 -13.98 1.34
C LEU A 225 -6.50 -14.21 -0.11
N TYR A 226 -6.60 -13.19 -0.96
CA TYR A 226 -6.17 -13.30 -2.36
C TYR A 226 -4.65 -13.12 -2.51
N GLU A 227 -4.04 -13.90 -3.39
CA GLU A 227 -2.66 -13.74 -3.83
C GLU A 227 -2.56 -12.45 -4.66
N GLY A 228 -1.80 -11.48 -4.16
CA GLY A 228 -1.58 -10.19 -4.79
C GLY A 228 -0.66 -9.33 -3.95
N ALA A 229 0.07 -8.40 -4.57
CA ALA A 229 0.98 -7.53 -3.81
C ALA A 229 0.21 -6.52 -2.94
N GLU A 230 -1.05 -6.23 -3.22
CA GLU A 230 -1.87 -5.24 -2.50
C GLU A 230 -3.04 -5.82 -1.67
N SER A 231 -3.30 -7.14 -1.71
CA SER A 231 -4.41 -7.81 -1.01
C SER A 231 -4.19 -7.93 0.51
N ARG A 232 -3.85 -6.83 1.15
CA ARG A 232 -3.26 -6.83 2.49
C ARG A 232 -4.27 -6.34 3.51
N GLU A 233 -4.65 -5.07 3.56
CA GLU A 233 -5.11 -4.55 4.85
C GLU A 233 -6.61 -4.66 5.11
N ASN A 234 -7.44 -4.31 4.12
CA ASN A 234 -8.89 -4.35 4.26
C ASN A 234 -9.56 -4.71 2.92
N MET A 235 -10.85 -5.05 2.99
CA MET A 235 -11.63 -5.46 1.82
C MET A 235 -11.71 -4.38 0.71
N PHE A 236 -11.58 -3.10 1.06
CA PHE A 236 -11.64 -1.99 0.10
C PHE A 236 -10.37 -1.88 -0.73
N THR A 237 -9.20 -2.00 -0.08
CA THR A 237 -7.91 -2.12 -0.77
C THR A 237 -7.82 -3.40 -1.60
N ALA A 238 -8.41 -4.50 -1.11
CA ALA A 238 -8.48 -5.74 -1.89
C ALA A 238 -9.34 -5.57 -3.15
N ALA A 239 -10.48 -4.89 -3.06
CA ALA A 239 -11.33 -4.59 -4.21
C ALA A 239 -10.61 -3.77 -5.28
N GLU A 240 -9.79 -2.81 -4.86
CA GLU A 240 -8.94 -2.03 -5.76
C GLU A 240 -7.89 -2.92 -6.43
N GLY A 241 -7.15 -3.75 -5.69
CA GLY A 241 -6.21 -4.71 -6.31
C GLY A 241 -6.90 -5.66 -7.30
N ILE A 242 -8.13 -6.11 -7.01
CA ILE A 242 -8.91 -7.00 -7.88
C ILE A 242 -9.33 -6.30 -9.19
N ILE A 243 -9.67 -5.00 -9.18
CA ILE A 243 -10.05 -4.31 -10.42
C ILE A 243 -8.86 -4.26 -11.40
N TRP A 244 -7.64 -4.06 -10.88
CA TRP A 244 -6.42 -4.03 -11.68
C TRP A 244 -5.99 -5.41 -12.18
N PHE A 245 -6.16 -6.45 -11.37
CA PHE A 245 -6.03 -7.85 -11.81
C PHE A 245 -6.97 -8.15 -12.98
N ARG A 246 -8.26 -7.80 -12.83
CA ARG A 246 -9.27 -8.01 -13.89
C ARG A 246 -8.93 -7.21 -15.14
N TYR A 247 -8.48 -5.97 -14.98
CA TYR A 247 -8.10 -5.11 -16.10
C TYR A 247 -6.91 -5.68 -16.88
N HIS A 248 -5.87 -6.18 -16.19
CA HIS A 248 -4.76 -6.87 -16.86
C HIS A 248 -5.25 -8.08 -17.66
N ASN A 249 -6.05 -8.95 -17.06
CA ASN A 249 -6.58 -10.14 -17.75
C ASN A 249 -7.50 -9.79 -18.93
N TYR A 250 -8.25 -8.69 -18.82
CA TYR A 250 -9.03 -8.14 -19.94
C TYR A 250 -8.12 -7.68 -21.09
N VAL A 251 -7.07 -6.91 -20.80
CA VAL A 251 -6.11 -6.43 -21.81
C VAL A 251 -5.38 -7.61 -22.46
N ALA A 252 -4.89 -8.58 -21.68
CA ALA A 252 -4.25 -9.78 -22.21
C ALA A 252 -5.18 -10.57 -23.15
N SER A 253 -6.46 -10.68 -22.80
CA SER A 253 -7.45 -11.35 -23.65
C SER A 253 -7.69 -10.59 -24.95
N LYS A 254 -7.75 -9.25 -24.91
CA LYS A 254 -7.89 -8.42 -26.11
C LYS A 254 -6.68 -8.52 -27.03
N LEU A 255 -5.48 -8.49 -26.47
CA LEU A 255 -4.25 -8.70 -27.22
C LEU A 255 -4.19 -10.08 -27.86
N HIS A 256 -4.69 -11.12 -27.18
CA HIS A 256 -4.75 -12.47 -27.75
C HIS A 256 -5.77 -12.58 -28.90
N GLU A 257 -6.89 -11.86 -28.83
CA GLU A 257 -7.87 -11.78 -29.93
C GLU A 257 -7.27 -11.06 -31.16
N GLU A 258 -6.48 -10.00 -30.95
CA GLU A 258 -5.86 -9.21 -32.01
C GLU A 258 -4.60 -9.86 -32.59
N HIS A 259 -3.84 -10.57 -31.76
CA HIS A 259 -2.58 -11.23 -32.08
C HIS A 259 -2.57 -12.70 -31.60
N PRO A 260 -3.31 -13.60 -32.26
CA PRO A 260 -3.40 -15.01 -31.86
C PRO A 260 -2.07 -15.77 -31.90
N GLU A 261 -1.10 -15.27 -32.67
CA GLU A 261 0.24 -15.83 -32.84
C GLU A 261 1.21 -15.51 -31.70
N TRP A 262 0.90 -14.52 -30.85
CA TRP A 262 1.78 -14.13 -29.75
C TRP A 262 1.86 -15.21 -28.68
N SER A 263 3.07 -15.41 -28.17
CA SER A 263 3.34 -16.28 -27.03
C SER A 263 2.77 -15.70 -25.72
N ASP A 264 2.66 -16.55 -24.68
CA ASP A 264 2.25 -16.12 -23.33
C ASP A 264 3.07 -14.92 -22.83
N GLU A 265 4.38 -14.96 -23.02
CA GLU A 265 5.30 -13.90 -22.56
C GLU A 265 5.06 -12.59 -23.32
N GLU A 266 4.84 -12.65 -24.64
CA GLU A 266 4.55 -11.47 -25.46
C GLU A 266 3.22 -10.83 -25.06
N LEU A 267 2.19 -11.64 -24.81
CA LEU A 267 0.90 -11.18 -24.32
C LEU A 267 1.04 -10.55 -22.93
N PHE A 268 1.71 -11.23 -22.01
CA PHE A 268 1.88 -10.76 -20.63
C PHE A 268 2.63 -9.43 -20.56
N GLN A 269 3.76 -9.30 -21.26
CA GLN A 269 4.55 -8.06 -21.22
C GLN A 269 3.85 -6.88 -21.90
N ASN A 270 3.12 -7.12 -22.99
CA ASN A 270 2.30 -6.07 -23.60
C ASN A 270 1.12 -5.68 -22.71
N ALA A 271 0.42 -6.64 -22.10
CA ALA A 271 -0.67 -6.37 -21.16
C ALA A 271 -0.16 -5.61 -19.93
N ARG A 272 0.97 -6.03 -19.35
CA ARG A 272 1.64 -5.34 -18.25
C ARG A 272 1.99 -3.90 -18.62
N LYS A 273 2.66 -3.69 -19.74
CA LYS A 273 3.03 -2.35 -20.24
C LYS A 273 1.82 -1.42 -20.35
N THR A 274 0.73 -1.91 -20.96
CA THR A 274 -0.51 -1.14 -21.11
C THR A 274 -1.16 -0.83 -19.76
N THR A 275 -1.29 -1.83 -18.90
CA THR A 275 -1.88 -1.65 -17.56
C THR A 275 -1.10 -0.66 -16.71
N VAL A 276 0.24 -0.74 -16.71
CA VAL A 276 1.10 0.20 -15.97
C VAL A 276 0.96 1.62 -16.52
N ALA A 277 0.94 1.78 -17.85
CA ALA A 277 0.73 3.09 -18.46
C ALA A 277 -0.63 3.69 -18.09
N THR A 278 -1.70 2.88 -18.09
CA THR A 278 -3.02 3.30 -17.62
C THR A 278 -3.00 3.71 -16.15
N PHE A 279 -2.37 2.91 -15.29
CA PHE A 279 -2.23 3.21 -13.86
C PHE A 279 -1.50 4.53 -13.62
N GLN A 280 -0.33 4.72 -14.25
CA GLN A 280 0.43 5.98 -14.18
C GLN A 280 -0.39 7.18 -14.65
N ASN A 281 -1.16 7.02 -15.73
CA ASN A 281 -1.99 8.10 -16.27
C ASN A 281 -3.09 8.52 -15.28
N ILE A 282 -3.84 7.55 -14.75
CA ILE A 282 -4.89 7.82 -13.76
C ILE A 282 -4.28 8.43 -12.49
N ALA A 283 -3.17 7.87 -11.99
CA ALA A 283 -2.49 8.36 -10.79
C ALA A 283 -2.03 9.81 -10.93
N LEU A 284 -1.33 10.17 -12.00
CA LEU A 284 -0.68 11.48 -12.13
C LEU A 284 -1.56 12.56 -12.75
N TYR A 285 -2.50 12.21 -13.62
CA TYR A 285 -3.27 13.19 -14.39
C TYR A 285 -4.75 13.26 -14.02
N GLU A 286 -5.27 12.32 -13.22
CA GLU A 286 -6.66 12.34 -12.75
C GLU A 286 -6.72 12.43 -11.21
N TRP A 287 -6.11 11.47 -10.51
CA TRP A 287 -6.14 11.41 -9.05
C TRP A 287 -5.32 12.52 -8.39
N LEU A 288 -4.04 12.67 -8.77
CA LEU A 288 -3.14 13.64 -8.13
C LEU A 288 -3.65 15.10 -8.22
N PRO A 289 -4.20 15.58 -9.36
CA PRO A 289 -4.83 16.89 -9.42
C PRO A 289 -6.00 17.04 -8.43
N GLY A 290 -6.87 16.04 -8.32
CA GLY A 290 -7.96 16.03 -7.32
C GLY A 290 -7.42 16.10 -5.89
N TYR A 291 -6.34 15.36 -5.63
CA TYR A 291 -5.67 15.28 -4.34
C TYR A 291 -5.08 16.63 -3.91
N LEU A 292 -4.36 17.29 -4.83
CA LEU A 292 -3.70 18.59 -4.61
C LEU A 292 -4.64 19.79 -4.69
N GLY A 293 -5.95 19.58 -4.85
CA GLY A 293 -6.95 20.65 -4.91
C GLY A 293 -6.95 21.36 -6.27
N ASN A 294 -7.05 20.58 -7.34
CA ASN A 294 -7.04 20.98 -8.75
C ASN A 294 -5.71 21.60 -9.22
N LYS A 295 -4.61 21.35 -8.50
CA LYS A 295 -3.27 21.70 -8.96
C LYS A 295 -2.72 20.56 -9.82
N THR A 296 -2.38 20.86 -11.06
CA THR A 296 -1.83 19.89 -12.00
C THR A 296 -0.30 19.91 -12.01
N LEU A 297 0.30 18.79 -12.42
CA LEU A 297 1.72 18.76 -12.72
C LEU A 297 2.03 19.66 -13.93
N PRO A 298 3.23 20.28 -13.99
CA PRO A 298 3.68 20.97 -15.19
C PRO A 298 3.79 19.98 -16.36
N PRO A 299 3.73 20.45 -17.62
CA PRO A 299 3.94 19.60 -18.79
C PRO A 299 5.22 18.79 -18.67
N TYR A 300 5.13 17.49 -18.98
CA TYR A 300 6.25 16.56 -18.82
C TYR A 300 7.45 16.99 -19.68
N PRO A 301 8.60 17.36 -19.08
CA PRO A 301 9.74 17.91 -19.82
C PRO A 301 10.61 16.81 -20.48
N GLY A 302 10.19 15.55 -20.40
CA GLY A 302 11.00 14.38 -20.74
C GLY A 302 11.71 13.76 -19.52
N TYR A 303 12.35 12.62 -19.73
CA TYR A 303 13.02 11.86 -18.66
C TYR A 303 14.25 12.59 -18.13
N GLN A 304 14.25 12.86 -16.83
CA GLN A 304 15.33 13.56 -16.14
C GLN A 304 16.27 12.58 -15.43
N LYS A 305 17.29 12.10 -16.14
CA LYS A 305 18.23 11.05 -15.67
C LYS A 305 18.99 11.33 -14.37
N PHE A 306 19.06 12.59 -13.95
CA PHE A 306 19.81 13.02 -12.76
C PHE A 306 18.93 13.22 -11.52
N VAL A 307 17.60 13.24 -11.68
CA VAL A 307 16.66 13.34 -10.57
C VAL A 307 16.68 12.04 -9.78
N ASP A 308 16.72 12.15 -8.45
CA ASP A 308 16.58 10.99 -7.57
C ASP A 308 15.08 10.70 -7.37
N PRO A 309 14.59 9.51 -7.77
CA PRO A 309 13.18 9.14 -7.65
C PRO A 309 12.82 8.62 -6.25
N GLY A 310 13.80 8.48 -5.34
CA GLY A 310 13.55 7.88 -4.04
C GLY A 310 12.46 8.62 -3.25
N ILE A 311 11.69 7.88 -2.49
CA ILE A 311 10.63 8.43 -1.65
C ILE A 311 11.25 9.01 -0.38
N SER A 312 10.77 10.19 0.03
CA SER A 312 11.21 10.83 1.27
C SER A 312 10.30 10.48 2.43
N PRO A 313 10.81 10.29 3.66
CA PRO A 313 9.95 10.15 4.83
C PRO A 313 8.94 11.29 4.93
N GLU A 314 9.34 12.53 4.64
CA GLU A 314 8.49 13.72 4.63
C GLU A 314 7.24 13.55 3.75
N PHE A 315 7.37 12.83 2.63
CA PHE A 315 6.26 12.49 1.76
C PHE A 315 5.36 11.42 2.39
N GLU A 316 5.91 10.41 3.08
CA GLU A 316 5.13 9.41 3.80
C GLU A 316 4.21 10.07 4.83
N ALA A 317 4.74 10.85 5.78
CA ALA A 317 3.89 11.42 6.84
C ALA A 317 2.97 12.54 6.35
N ALA A 318 3.41 13.36 5.37
CA ALA A 318 2.60 14.49 4.93
C ALA A 318 1.57 14.10 3.87
N ALA A 319 1.97 13.31 2.87
CA ALA A 319 1.11 12.94 1.75
C ALA A 319 0.41 11.61 2.03
N VAL A 320 1.11 10.51 2.25
CA VAL A 320 0.44 9.19 2.39
C VAL A 320 -0.56 9.18 3.54
N ARG A 321 -0.22 9.83 4.66
CA ARG A 321 -1.07 9.82 5.87
C ARG A 321 -2.20 10.84 5.89
N PHE A 322 -2.17 11.86 5.02
CA PHE A 322 -3.32 12.74 4.83
C PHE A 322 -4.55 11.94 4.36
N SER A 323 -4.35 10.85 3.62
CA SER A 323 -5.45 9.98 3.18
C SER A 323 -6.26 9.41 4.35
N ALA A 324 -5.67 9.21 5.52
CA ALA A 324 -6.36 8.65 6.69
C ALA A 324 -7.48 9.55 7.24
N THR A 325 -7.45 10.88 7.04
CA THR A 325 -8.55 11.76 7.47
C THR A 325 -9.81 11.59 6.60
N MET A 326 -9.65 11.13 5.36
CA MET A 326 -10.77 10.90 4.45
C MET A 326 -11.47 9.54 4.65
N ALA A 327 -10.93 8.66 5.49
CA ALA A 327 -11.46 7.31 5.66
C ALA A 327 -12.82 7.30 6.38
N PRO A 328 -13.88 6.74 5.76
CA PRO A 328 -15.20 6.70 6.38
C PRO A 328 -15.31 5.60 7.46
N PRO A 329 -16.23 5.74 8.42
CA PRO A 329 -16.49 4.68 9.42
C PRO A 329 -17.11 3.41 8.80
N GLY A 330 -17.69 3.53 7.60
CA GLY A 330 -18.18 2.39 6.85
C GLY A 330 -18.35 2.71 5.37
N VAL A 331 -18.40 1.66 4.55
CA VAL A 331 -18.44 1.75 3.09
C VAL A 331 -19.70 1.09 2.55
N TYR A 332 -20.42 1.83 1.71
CA TYR A 332 -21.64 1.34 1.08
C TYR A 332 -21.35 0.33 -0.02
N MET A 333 -22.36 -0.48 -0.33
CA MET A 333 -22.38 -1.32 -1.51
C MET A 333 -23.57 -0.92 -2.38
N ARG A 334 -23.33 -0.71 -3.67
CA ARG A 334 -24.32 -0.19 -4.61
C ARG A 334 -24.37 -1.04 -5.86
N ASN A 335 -25.55 -1.51 -6.21
CA ASN A 335 -25.73 -2.26 -7.45
C ASN A 335 -25.77 -1.34 -8.69
N ARG A 336 -25.82 -1.96 -9.87
CA ARG A 336 -25.89 -1.25 -11.17
C ARG A 336 -27.14 -0.39 -11.37
N THR A 337 -28.22 -0.63 -10.61
CA THR A 337 -29.47 0.14 -10.68
C THR A 337 -29.57 1.26 -9.64
N CYS A 338 -28.42 1.72 -9.11
CA CYS A 338 -28.31 2.78 -8.10
C CYS A 338 -29.00 2.46 -6.75
N HIS A 339 -29.21 1.18 -6.45
CA HIS A 339 -29.76 0.74 -5.18
C HIS A 339 -28.62 0.37 -4.21
N PHE A 340 -28.60 1.01 -3.05
CA PHE A 340 -27.68 0.68 -1.97
C PHE A 340 -28.22 -0.51 -1.19
N ARG A 341 -27.41 -1.57 -1.09
CA ARG A 341 -27.81 -2.80 -0.40
C ARG A 341 -27.38 -2.75 1.07
N ASN A 342 -28.20 -3.34 1.92
CA ASN A 342 -27.82 -3.59 3.31
C ASN A 342 -26.88 -4.80 3.39
N ILE A 343 -26.00 -4.77 4.37
CA ILE A 343 -25.00 -5.80 4.66
C ILE A 343 -25.50 -6.63 5.83
N THR A 344 -25.45 -7.95 5.68
CA THR A 344 -25.69 -8.87 6.78
C THR A 344 -24.39 -9.04 7.57
N ASN A 345 -24.42 -8.66 8.84
CA ASN A 345 -23.31 -8.82 9.77
C ASN A 345 -23.21 -10.28 10.26
N ALA A 346 -22.09 -10.63 10.90
CA ALA A 346 -21.85 -11.98 11.42
C ALA A 346 -22.86 -12.40 12.51
N ASP A 347 -23.45 -11.44 13.22
CA ASP A 347 -24.50 -11.66 14.23
C ASP A 347 -25.91 -11.80 13.62
N GLY A 348 -26.03 -11.75 12.29
CA GLY A 348 -27.31 -11.79 11.56
C GLY A 348 -28.05 -10.46 11.51
N SER A 349 -27.54 -9.39 12.14
CA SER A 349 -28.09 -8.04 12.01
C SER A 349 -27.83 -7.47 10.61
N THR A 350 -28.62 -6.48 10.21
CA THR A 350 -28.40 -5.76 8.95
C THR A 350 -27.87 -4.36 9.23
N SER A 351 -26.87 -3.95 8.45
CA SER A 351 -26.27 -2.62 8.50
C SER A 351 -26.32 -1.97 7.13
N PRO A 352 -26.44 -0.63 7.05
CA PRO A 352 -26.53 0.05 5.76
C PRO A 352 -25.21 0.05 4.98
N ALA A 353 -24.08 -0.20 5.65
CA ALA A 353 -22.74 -0.17 5.08
C ALA A 353 -21.83 -1.18 5.80
N ILE A 354 -20.71 -1.53 5.17
CA ILE A 354 -19.67 -2.37 5.75
C ILE A 354 -18.83 -1.51 6.69
N ARG A 355 -18.82 -1.83 7.98
CA ARG A 355 -18.00 -1.14 8.98
C ARG A 355 -16.51 -1.31 8.67
N LEU A 356 -15.75 -0.22 8.63
CA LEU A 356 -14.32 -0.25 8.30
C LEU A 356 -13.53 -1.10 9.30
N CYS A 357 -13.77 -0.93 10.61
CA CYS A 357 -13.06 -1.69 11.64
C CYS A 357 -13.23 -3.22 11.54
N ASN A 358 -14.39 -3.68 11.06
CA ASN A 358 -14.71 -5.10 10.94
C ASN A 358 -14.31 -5.69 9.58
N SER A 359 -13.62 -4.92 8.74
CA SER A 359 -13.19 -5.31 7.40
C SER A 359 -11.69 -5.57 7.28
N PHE A 360 -10.91 -5.28 8.33
CA PHE A 360 -9.47 -5.49 8.34
C PHE A 360 -9.13 -6.98 8.31
N TRP A 361 -8.31 -7.40 7.34
CA TRP A 361 -7.90 -8.78 7.14
C TRP A 361 -9.05 -9.78 7.06
N LYS A 362 -10.26 -9.34 6.71
CA LYS A 362 -11.44 -10.22 6.67
C LYS A 362 -11.30 -11.28 5.57
N ARG A 363 -11.53 -12.55 5.91
CA ARG A 363 -11.49 -13.67 4.96
C ARG A 363 -12.85 -13.81 4.30
N GLN A 364 -13.05 -13.27 3.10
CA GLN A 364 -14.32 -13.43 2.39
C GLN A 364 -14.17 -13.63 0.88
N THR A 365 -15.09 -14.42 0.36
CA THR A 365 -15.23 -14.76 -1.05
C THR A 365 -15.93 -13.66 -1.85
N ALA A 366 -15.79 -13.79 -3.17
CA ALA A 366 -15.73 -12.76 -4.19
C ALA A 366 -17.02 -12.07 -4.65
N GLU A 367 -18.20 -12.46 -4.19
CA GLU A 367 -19.45 -12.20 -4.92
C GLU A 367 -19.88 -10.71 -4.98
N ASP A 368 -19.11 -9.82 -4.36
CA ASP A 368 -19.55 -8.50 -3.95
C ASP A 368 -18.61 -7.34 -4.37
N VAL A 369 -17.51 -7.63 -5.06
CA VAL A 369 -16.49 -6.63 -5.41
C VAL A 369 -17.05 -5.53 -6.32
N ASP A 370 -17.88 -5.87 -7.31
CA ASP A 370 -18.49 -4.91 -8.23
C ASP A 370 -19.38 -3.89 -7.48
N ASP A 371 -20.24 -4.41 -6.60
CA ASP A 371 -21.14 -3.58 -5.79
C ASP A 371 -20.35 -2.71 -4.80
N LEU A 372 -19.22 -3.21 -4.31
CA LEU A 372 -18.33 -2.46 -3.43
C LEU A 372 -17.65 -1.31 -4.17
N LEU A 373 -17.05 -1.57 -5.33
CA LEU A 373 -16.43 -0.55 -6.19
C LEU A 373 -17.46 0.53 -6.59
N MET A 374 -18.68 0.10 -6.98
CA MET A 374 -19.77 1.03 -7.30
C MET A 374 -20.27 1.83 -6.09
N GLY A 375 -20.23 1.24 -4.88
CA GLY A 375 -20.55 1.92 -3.64
C GLY A 375 -19.49 2.95 -3.27
N MET A 376 -18.21 2.58 -3.33
CA MET A 376 -17.08 3.48 -3.11
C MET A 376 -17.05 4.64 -4.10
N ALA A 377 -17.41 4.40 -5.36
CA ALA A 377 -17.49 5.43 -6.39
C ALA A 377 -18.62 6.44 -6.15
N SER A 378 -19.72 6.03 -5.49
CA SER A 378 -20.88 6.88 -5.21
C SER A 378 -20.82 7.55 -3.83
N GLN A 379 -20.10 6.96 -2.88
CA GLN A 379 -20.00 7.45 -1.52
C GLN A 379 -18.97 8.57 -1.40
N ILE A 380 -19.34 9.64 -0.71
CA ILE A 380 -18.43 10.73 -0.37
C ILE A 380 -17.54 10.31 0.82
N ALA A 381 -16.26 10.59 0.71
CA ALA A 381 -15.26 10.37 1.76
C ALA A 381 -15.45 11.34 2.93
N GLU A 382 -14.77 11.09 4.04
CA GLU A 382 -14.75 12.01 5.17
C GLU A 382 -14.01 13.31 4.81
N ARG A 383 -14.21 14.31 5.67
CA ARG A 383 -13.66 15.65 5.52
C ARG A 383 -12.14 15.62 5.59
N GLU A 384 -11.50 16.42 4.75
CA GLU A 384 -10.07 16.67 4.80
C GLU A 384 -9.70 17.63 5.95
N ASP A 385 -9.77 17.14 7.20
CA ASP A 385 -9.43 17.93 8.38
C ASP A 385 -8.49 17.17 9.34
N ASN A 386 -8.45 17.55 10.61
CA ASN A 386 -7.62 16.89 11.61
C ASN A 386 -8.27 15.63 12.21
N ILE A 387 -9.57 15.41 11.98
CA ILE A 387 -10.36 14.34 12.58
C ILE A 387 -10.07 13.02 11.84
N VAL A 388 -9.94 11.96 12.63
CA VAL A 388 -9.83 10.59 12.11
C VAL A 388 -10.84 9.69 12.80
N VAL A 389 -11.54 8.91 11.99
CA VAL A 389 -12.59 8.01 12.46
C VAL A 389 -12.08 7.02 13.50
N GLU A 390 -12.95 6.66 14.43
CA GLU A 390 -12.62 5.73 15.52
C GLU A 390 -12.13 4.36 15.02
N ASP A 391 -12.62 3.93 13.85
CA ASP A 391 -12.22 2.71 13.17
C ASP A 391 -10.71 2.65 12.90
N LEU A 392 -10.08 3.80 12.58
CA LEU A 392 -8.63 3.91 12.38
C LEU A 392 -7.85 4.25 13.66
N ARG A 393 -8.47 4.96 14.60
CA ARG A 393 -7.83 5.45 15.84
C ARG A 393 -7.86 4.43 16.99
N GLY A 394 -8.80 3.48 16.97
CA GLY A 394 -9.09 2.57 18.09
C GLY A 394 -9.16 1.09 17.71
N CYS A 395 -9.73 0.74 16.55
CA CYS A 395 -10.05 -0.65 16.24
C CYS A 395 -8.94 -1.47 15.56
N LEU A 396 -7.92 -0.82 14.98
CA LEU A 396 -6.75 -1.46 14.35
C LEU A 396 -5.82 -2.19 15.34
N LEU A 397 -6.28 -2.43 16.57
CA LEU A 397 -5.49 -2.92 17.69
C LEU A 397 -6.24 -4.03 18.44
N PRO A 398 -6.15 -5.29 17.98
CA PRO A 398 -6.48 -6.42 18.84
C PRO A 398 -5.53 -6.42 20.05
N ALA A 399 -6.07 -6.65 21.24
CA ALA A 399 -5.29 -6.80 22.47
C ALA A 399 -4.27 -7.96 22.40
N ASN A 400 -4.42 -8.90 21.46
CA ASN A 400 -3.64 -10.14 21.34
C ASN A 400 -3.02 -10.41 19.96
N SER A 401 -3.04 -9.47 19.01
CA SER A 401 -2.38 -9.70 17.71
C SER A 401 -0.91 -9.25 17.70
N THR A 402 -0.16 -9.84 16.78
CA THR A 402 1.28 -9.66 16.59
C THR A 402 1.68 -8.18 16.48
N PRO A 403 2.88 -7.79 16.96
CA PRO A 403 3.28 -6.39 17.20
C PRO A 403 3.38 -5.47 15.97
N GLN A 404 3.03 -5.96 14.78
CA GLN A 404 3.44 -5.36 13.51
C GLN A 404 2.37 -4.43 12.91
N PHE A 405 1.11 -4.50 13.36
CA PHE A 405 0.02 -3.67 12.85
C PHE A 405 -0.74 -3.04 14.01
N ARG A 406 -0.39 -1.79 14.31
CA ARG A 406 -0.89 -1.05 15.46
C ARG A 406 -1.27 0.38 15.06
N GLY A 407 -2.43 0.52 14.42
CA GLY A 407 -3.14 1.78 14.14
C GLY A 407 -2.46 2.74 13.18
N GLU A 408 -2.93 2.85 11.93
CA GLU A 408 -2.41 3.79 10.92
C GLU A 408 -2.12 5.20 11.48
N PHE A 409 -2.98 5.73 12.36
CA PHE A 409 -2.81 7.07 12.91
C PHE A 409 -1.87 7.16 14.12
N LEU A 410 -1.72 6.10 14.92
CA LEU A 410 -0.67 6.03 15.96
C LEU A 410 0.71 5.82 15.30
N MET A 411 0.73 5.09 14.17
CA MET A 411 1.92 4.91 13.34
C MET A 411 2.36 6.24 12.69
N ASN A 412 1.47 7.20 12.40
CA ASN A 412 1.86 8.53 11.90
C ASN A 412 2.86 9.23 12.83
N TYR A 413 2.59 9.20 14.14
CA TYR A 413 3.45 9.84 15.13
C TYR A 413 4.70 9.01 15.40
N CYS A 414 4.61 7.69 15.40
CA CYS A 414 5.77 6.83 15.59
C CYS A 414 6.71 6.82 14.38
N HIS A 415 6.21 6.73 13.16
CA HIS A 415 7.03 6.87 11.95
C HIS A 415 7.54 8.30 11.80
N SER A 416 6.76 9.35 12.11
CA SER A 416 7.30 10.71 12.16
C SER A 416 8.38 10.86 13.23
N ALA A 417 8.23 10.29 14.43
CA ALA A 417 9.29 10.28 15.44
C ALA A 417 10.51 9.44 15.02
N GLU A 418 10.30 8.37 14.26
CA GLU A 418 11.35 7.48 13.77
C GLU A 418 12.08 8.03 12.54
N THR A 419 11.43 8.86 11.74
CA THR A 419 11.92 9.27 10.42
C THR A 419 11.98 10.78 10.18
N MET A 420 11.23 11.59 10.93
CA MET A 420 11.03 13.03 10.73
C MET A 420 10.96 13.81 12.05
N SER A 421 11.72 13.43 13.09
CA SER A 421 11.71 14.22 14.33
C SER A 421 12.01 15.69 13.99
N TYR A 422 11.06 16.57 14.31
CA TYR A 422 11.18 18.03 14.14
C TYR A 422 11.64 18.68 15.43
#